data_AF-A0A925W8M7-F1
#
_entry.id   AF-A0A925W8M7-F1
#
_cell.length_a   1.000
_cell.length_b   1.000
_cell.length_c   1.000
_cell.angle_alpha   90.00
_cell.angle_beta   90.00
_cell.angle_gamma   90.00
#
_symmetry.space_group_name_H-M   'P 1'
#
loop_
_entity.id
_entity.type
_entity.pdbx_description
1 polymer ?
#
loop_
_entity_poly.entity_id
_entity_poly.type
_entity_poly.pdbx_seq_one_letter_code
_entity_poly.pdbx_strand_id
1 'polypeptide(L)'
;MADALFFRPLPVVAGQDRLLHYAFGTPMRDGLIPHVMSYANLAEIRNGATTVVGIAGQASSSYGLALDGVAPRLALGTAITANYFDVLGVRVIAGRTFRSEEDSAPGGDAVMVLNEGLARALFGAPDAAVGRAVLVNSVP
;
A
#
# COMPACT_ATOMS: atom_id res chain seq x y z
N MET A 1 -7.34 10.33 21.57
CA MET A 1 -6.04 11.03 21.52
C MET A 1 -5.52 10.86 20.12
N ALA A 2 -5.64 11.91 19.31
CA ALA A 2 -5.12 11.96 17.95
C ALA A 2 -3.82 12.75 18.04
N ASP A 3 -2.68 12.06 18.03
CA ASP A 3 -1.39 12.74 17.95
C ASP A 3 -0.28 11.77 17.54
N ALA A 4 0.72 12.31 16.85
CA ALA A 4 2.02 11.70 16.50
C ALA A 4 2.26 10.96 15.16
N LEU A 5 1.31 10.87 14.20
CA LEU A 5 1.62 10.33 12.85
C LEU A 5 1.48 11.32 11.68
N PHE A 6 1.06 12.57 11.92
CA PHE A 6 0.71 13.51 10.83
C PHE A 6 1.78 14.53 10.42
N PHE A 7 2.87 14.72 11.17
CA PHE A 7 3.79 15.86 10.94
C PHE A 7 5.16 15.51 10.37
N ARG A 8 5.20 14.61 9.39
CA ARG A 8 6.20 14.74 8.32
C ARG A 8 5.46 14.94 7.01
N PRO A 9 5.58 16.11 6.35
CA PRO A 9 5.07 16.23 5.01
C PRO A 9 5.72 15.14 4.17
N LEU A 10 4.93 14.20 3.65
CA LEU A 10 5.39 13.22 2.69
C LEU A 10 5.54 14.01 1.39
N PRO A 11 6.77 14.31 0.91
CA PRO A 11 6.98 15.31 -0.14
C PRO A 11 6.25 14.99 -1.47
N VAL A 12 5.78 13.76 -1.59
CA VAL A 12 5.13 13.19 -2.78
C VAL A 12 3.61 13.13 -2.68
N VAL A 13 3.02 13.47 -1.52
CA VAL A 13 1.57 13.39 -1.28
C VAL A 13 0.92 14.74 -1.52
N ALA A 14 -0.01 14.81 -2.46
CA ALA A 14 -0.75 16.04 -2.75
C ALA A 14 -1.87 16.26 -1.73
N GLY A 15 -2.07 17.50 -1.29
CA GLY A 15 -3.19 17.85 -0.39
C GLY A 15 -3.13 17.15 0.97
N GLN A 16 -1.94 16.99 1.54
CA GLN A 16 -1.73 16.27 2.80
C GLN A 16 -2.52 16.86 3.98
N ASP A 17 -2.88 18.14 3.92
CA ASP A 17 -3.77 18.84 4.84
C ASP A 17 -5.22 18.31 4.82
N ARG A 18 -5.58 17.52 3.81
CA ARG A 18 -6.92 16.95 3.60
C ARG A 18 -6.98 15.44 3.76
N LEU A 19 -5.86 14.82 4.16
CA LEU A 19 -5.80 13.38 4.39
C LEU A 19 -6.02 13.07 5.86
N LEU A 20 -6.80 12.02 6.11
CA LEU A 20 -7.01 11.46 7.43
C LEU A 20 -6.67 9.97 7.40
N HIS A 21 -5.74 9.55 8.26
CA HIS A 21 -5.50 8.16 8.55
C HIS A 21 -6.45 7.70 9.66
N TYR A 22 -7.34 6.78 9.32
CA TYR A 22 -8.26 6.16 10.26
C TYR A 22 -7.78 4.74 10.57
N ALA A 23 -7.51 4.47 11.84
CA ALA A 23 -7.24 3.13 12.36
C ALA A 23 -8.30 2.78 13.40
N PHE A 24 -8.75 1.53 13.38
CA PHE A 24 -9.65 0.98 14.39
C PHE A 24 -8.99 -0.23 15.02
N GLY A 25 -9.33 -0.50 16.28
CA GLY A 25 -8.50 -1.36 17.09
C GLY A 25 -9.00 -1.49 18.52
N THR A 26 -8.34 -2.34 19.31
CA THR A 26 -8.57 -2.41 20.75
C THR A 26 -7.80 -1.28 21.44
N PRO A 27 -8.45 -0.40 22.22
CA PRO A 27 -7.77 0.63 22.98
C PRO A 27 -6.82 0.03 24.03
N MET A 28 -5.63 0.60 24.14
CA MET A 28 -4.66 0.32 25.20
C MET A 28 -4.39 1.58 26.00
N ARG A 29 -3.78 1.42 27.19
CA ARG A 29 -3.37 2.52 28.06
C ARG A 29 -2.56 3.60 27.31
N ASP A 30 -1.68 3.17 26.40
CA ASP A 30 -0.76 4.05 25.66
C ASP A 30 -0.95 3.98 24.14
N GLY A 31 -2.10 3.52 23.63
CA GLY A 31 -2.30 3.44 22.18
C GLY A 31 -3.47 2.58 21.72
N LEU A 32 -3.26 1.94 20.56
CA LEU A 32 -4.27 1.14 19.86
C LEU A 32 -3.61 -0.13 19.32
N ILE A 33 -4.21 -1.30 19.56
CA ILE A 33 -3.89 -2.52 18.79
C ILE A 33 -4.73 -2.49 17.52
N PRO A 34 -4.14 -2.26 16.33
CA PRO A 34 -4.91 -2.13 15.10
C PRO A 34 -5.52 -3.47 14.69
N HIS A 35 -6.77 -3.44 14.27
CA HIS A 35 -7.45 -4.57 13.63
C HIS A 35 -7.48 -4.37 12.11
N VAL A 36 -7.48 -5.47 11.36
CA VAL A 36 -7.65 -5.44 9.90
C VAL A 36 -9.14 -5.44 9.55
N MET A 37 -9.49 -4.71 8.50
CA MET A 37 -10.87 -4.65 7.98
C MET A 37 -11.01 -5.64 6.84
N SER A 38 -12.17 -6.31 6.73
CA SER A 38 -12.49 -7.02 5.51
C SER A 38 -12.65 -6.02 4.36
N TYR A 39 -12.27 -6.44 3.15
CA TYR A 39 -12.48 -5.62 1.96
C TYR A 39 -13.96 -5.26 1.75
N ALA A 40 -14.88 -6.19 2.03
CA ALA A 40 -16.32 -5.96 1.91
C ALA A 40 -16.80 -4.80 2.79
N ASN A 41 -16.40 -4.77 4.07
CA ASN A 41 -16.77 -3.69 4.98
C ASN A 41 -16.18 -2.35 4.53
N LEU A 42 -14.93 -2.36 4.03
CA LEU A 42 -14.31 -1.15 3.48
C LEU A 42 -15.08 -0.64 2.26
N ALA A 43 -15.49 -1.53 1.37
CA ALA A 43 -16.26 -1.18 0.18
C ALA A 43 -17.64 -0.60 0.56
N GLU A 44 -18.31 -1.16 1.55
CA GLU A 44 -19.57 -0.62 2.08
C GLU A 44 -19.38 0.80 2.63
N ILE A 45 -18.36 1.02 3.46
CA ILE A 45 -18.04 2.35 4.01
C ILE A 45 -17.75 3.34 2.88
N ARG A 46 -16.93 2.94 1.90
CA ARG A 46 -16.58 3.76 0.74
C ARG A 46 -17.83 4.16 -0.05
N ASN A 47 -18.73 3.23 -0.31
CA ASN A 47 -19.93 3.45 -1.11
C ASN A 47 -20.99 4.28 -0.37
N GLY A 48 -21.02 4.22 0.97
CA GLY A 48 -21.92 5.01 1.80
C GLY A 48 -21.41 6.41 2.17
N ALA A 49 -20.14 6.72 1.89
CA ALA A 49 -19.54 7.98 2.29
C ALA A 49 -19.96 9.14 1.38
N THR A 50 -20.45 10.24 1.99
CA THR A 50 -20.91 11.44 1.26
C THR A 50 -20.08 12.69 1.55
N THR A 51 -19.20 12.63 2.55
CA THR A 51 -18.45 13.78 3.08
C THR A 51 -16.97 13.78 2.71
N VAL A 52 -16.48 12.71 2.08
CA VAL A 52 -15.08 12.57 1.68
C VAL A 52 -15.01 12.28 0.18
N VAL A 53 -13.92 12.72 -0.44
CA VAL A 53 -13.69 12.57 -1.88
C VAL A 53 -13.14 11.19 -2.27
N GLY A 54 -12.70 10.40 -1.29
CA GLY A 54 -12.21 9.04 -1.50
C GLY A 54 -11.80 8.35 -0.20
N ILE A 55 -11.90 7.03 -0.19
CA ILE A 55 -11.46 6.17 0.91
C ILE A 55 -10.60 5.06 0.33
N ALA A 56 -9.36 4.93 0.80
CA ALA A 56 -8.46 3.84 0.44
C ALA A 56 -8.16 2.96 1.67
N GLY A 57 -7.97 1.66 1.42
CA GLY A 57 -7.57 0.71 2.45
C GLY A 57 -6.09 0.40 2.38
N GLN A 58 -5.49 0.11 3.53
CA GLN A 58 -4.15 -0.45 3.62
C GLN A 58 -4.03 -1.45 4.77
N ALA A 59 -3.24 -2.50 4.58
CA ALA A 59 -2.86 -3.45 5.61
C ALA A 59 -1.39 -3.82 5.42
N SER A 60 -0.57 -3.53 6.44
CA SER A 60 0.87 -3.81 6.38
C SER A 60 1.18 -5.17 6.99
N SER A 61 2.10 -5.90 6.38
CA SER A 61 2.60 -7.19 6.85
C SER A 61 4.06 -7.39 6.44
N SER A 62 4.70 -8.41 7.00
CA SER A 62 6.01 -8.88 6.55
C SER A 62 5.84 -9.89 5.44
N TYR A 63 6.61 -9.72 4.36
CA TYR A 63 6.63 -10.60 3.21
C TYR A 63 8.05 -11.10 2.96
N GLY A 64 8.21 -12.39 2.67
CA GLY A 64 9.46 -12.93 2.16
C GLY A 64 9.62 -12.55 0.69
N LEU A 65 10.71 -11.87 0.34
CA LEU A 65 11.03 -11.48 -1.02
C LEU A 65 12.26 -12.25 -1.51
N ALA A 66 12.14 -12.91 -2.66
CA ALA A 66 13.23 -13.60 -3.32
C ALA A 66 13.31 -13.25 -4.82
N LEU A 67 14.54 -13.09 -5.30
CA LEU A 67 14.88 -12.79 -6.69
C LEU A 67 16.15 -13.57 -7.04
N ASP A 68 16.22 -14.13 -8.24
CA ASP A 68 17.41 -14.89 -8.67
C ASP A 68 18.69 -14.06 -8.56
N GLY A 69 19.72 -14.65 -7.98
CA GLY A 69 21.00 -13.98 -7.75
C GLY A 69 21.00 -12.96 -6.60
N VAL A 70 19.89 -12.80 -5.87
CA VAL A 70 19.77 -11.91 -4.71
C VAL A 70 19.40 -12.71 -3.46
N ALA A 71 20.11 -12.46 -2.35
CA ALA A 71 19.80 -13.10 -1.08
C ALA A 71 18.35 -12.81 -0.65
N PRO A 72 17.54 -13.84 -0.33
CA PRO A 72 16.17 -13.68 0.16
C PRO A 72 16.13 -12.81 1.42
N ARG A 73 15.08 -12.01 1.56
CA ARG A 73 14.91 -11.10 2.70
C ARG A 73 13.45 -10.98 3.12
N LEU A 74 13.24 -10.67 4.39
CA LEU A 74 11.96 -10.16 4.84
C LEU A 74 11.86 -8.67 4.50
N ALA A 75 10.77 -8.28 3.88
CA ALA A 75 10.44 -6.89 3.56
C ALA A 75 9.08 -6.55 4.17
N LEU A 76 8.96 -5.34 4.70
CA LEU A 76 7.65 -4.78 5.02
C LEU A 76 6.95 -4.43 3.70
N GLY A 77 5.76 -4.97 3.53
CA GLY A 77 4.88 -4.68 2.40
C GLY A 77 3.52 -4.22 2.89
N THR A 78 2.79 -3.56 2.01
CA THR A 78 1.46 -3.06 2.32
C THR A 78 0.51 -3.49 1.21
N ALA A 79 -0.48 -4.30 1.56
CA ALA A 79 -1.63 -4.54 0.71
C ALA A 79 -2.50 -3.28 0.72
N ILE A 80 -2.83 -2.76 -0.45
CA ILE A 80 -3.60 -1.52 -0.61
C ILE A 80 -4.74 -1.74 -1.60
N THR A 81 -5.80 -0.93 -1.49
CA THR A 81 -6.84 -0.90 -2.53
C THR A 81 -6.36 -0.21 -3.79
N ALA A 82 -6.94 -0.52 -4.95
CA ALA A 82 -6.44 -0.04 -6.23
C ALA A 82 -6.40 1.50 -6.33
N ASN A 83 -7.37 2.17 -5.72
CA ASN A 83 -7.47 3.63 -5.69
C ASN A 83 -6.52 4.34 -4.69
N TYR A 84 -5.64 3.61 -4.00
CA TYR A 84 -4.82 4.17 -2.92
C TYR A 84 -3.92 5.32 -3.38
N PHE A 85 -3.22 5.15 -4.51
CA PHE A 85 -2.35 6.19 -5.05
C PHE A 85 -3.13 7.42 -5.52
N ASP A 86 -4.32 7.23 -6.07
CA ASP A 86 -5.20 8.32 -6.50
C ASP A 86 -5.68 9.15 -5.30
N VAL A 87 -6.08 8.48 -4.21
CA VAL A 87 -6.48 9.13 -2.96
C VAL A 87 -5.34 9.93 -2.35
N LEU A 88 -4.10 9.44 -2.43
CA LEU A 88 -2.91 10.16 -1.96
C LEU A 88 -2.38 11.21 -2.96
N GLY A 89 -2.88 11.24 -4.19
CA GLY A 89 -2.34 12.06 -5.27
C GLY A 89 -0.88 11.75 -5.61
N VAL A 90 -0.44 10.51 -5.37
CA VAL A 90 0.93 10.06 -5.63
C VAL A 90 1.01 9.47 -7.03
N ARG A 91 2.03 9.87 -7.80
CA ARG A 91 2.29 9.32 -9.13
C ARG A 91 3.49 8.38 -9.10
N VAL A 92 3.38 7.24 -9.78
CA VAL A 92 4.51 6.35 -10.01
C VAL A 92 5.48 6.97 -11.01
N ILE A 93 6.78 6.73 -10.82
CA ILE A 93 7.84 7.25 -11.69
C ILE A 93 8.16 6.31 -12.86
N ALA A 94 7.75 5.04 -12.77
CA ALA A 94 7.95 3.99 -13.75
C ALA A 94 6.77 3.00 -13.70
N GLY A 95 6.34 2.49 -14.86
CA GLY A 95 5.24 1.53 -14.95
C GLY A 95 3.86 2.15 -14.70
N ARG A 96 3.00 1.45 -13.95
CA ARG A 96 1.62 1.85 -13.64
C ARG A 96 1.25 1.48 -12.20
N THR A 97 0.18 2.10 -11.69
CA THR A 97 -0.49 1.68 -10.46
C THR A 97 -1.45 0.49 -10.72
N PHE A 98 -2.13 0.07 -9.66
CA PHE A 98 -3.17 -0.96 -9.70
C PHE A 98 -4.39 -0.49 -10.50
N ARG A 99 -4.98 -1.41 -11.26
CA ARG A 99 -6.28 -1.23 -11.94
C ARG A 99 -7.41 -1.66 -11.02
N SER A 100 -8.61 -1.12 -11.23
CA SER A 100 -9.77 -1.43 -10.38
C SER A 100 -10.17 -2.91 -10.45
N GLU A 101 -9.95 -3.58 -11.58
CA GLU A 101 -10.23 -5.01 -11.73
C GLU A 101 -9.28 -5.88 -10.89
N GLU A 102 -8.09 -5.37 -10.56
CA GLU A 102 -7.09 -6.02 -9.70
C GLU A 102 -7.48 -5.92 -8.20
N ASP A 103 -8.47 -5.10 -7.85
CA ASP A 103 -8.98 -4.89 -6.46
C ASP A 103 -10.02 -5.94 -6.02
N SER A 104 -10.32 -6.94 -6.86
CA SER A 104 -11.59 -7.70 -6.77
C SER A 104 -11.46 -9.22 -6.56
N ALA A 105 -10.26 -9.80 -6.61
CA ALA A 105 -10.11 -11.26 -6.62
C ALA A 105 -9.03 -11.77 -5.64
N PRO A 106 -9.36 -12.71 -4.74
CA PRO A 106 -8.35 -13.59 -4.15
C PRO A 106 -7.63 -14.33 -5.28
N GLY A 107 -6.34 -14.07 -5.46
CA GLY A 107 -5.54 -14.67 -6.54
C GLY A 107 -5.62 -13.95 -7.90
N GLY A 108 -6.06 -12.69 -7.95
CA GLY A 108 -5.85 -11.82 -9.13
C GLY A 108 -4.35 -11.63 -9.45
N ASP A 109 -4.04 -11.05 -10.61
CA ASP A 109 -2.67 -10.82 -11.07
C ASP A 109 -1.80 -10.26 -9.93
N ALA A 110 -0.72 -10.99 -9.59
CA ALA A 110 0.20 -10.64 -8.51
C ALA A 110 1.05 -9.43 -8.91
N VAL A 111 0.45 -8.25 -8.85
CA VAL A 111 1.12 -6.99 -9.15
C VAL A 111 1.68 -6.40 -7.85
N MET A 112 2.89 -5.87 -7.91
CA MET A 112 3.51 -5.16 -6.80
C MET A 112 4.10 -3.84 -7.29
N VAL A 113 3.93 -2.79 -6.48
CA VAL A 113 4.63 -1.52 -6.67
C VAL A 113 5.82 -1.47 -5.71
N LEU A 114 7.01 -1.22 -6.25
CA LEU A 114 8.24 -1.11 -5.48
C LEU A 114 8.55 0.35 -5.14
N ASN A 115 9.10 0.58 -3.96
CA ASN A 115 9.73 1.86 -3.68
C ASN A 115 10.99 2.03 -4.56
N GLU A 116 11.34 3.27 -4.89
CA GLU A 116 12.44 3.58 -5.81
C GLU A 116 13.78 2.98 -5.36
N GLY A 117 14.10 3.09 -4.06
CA GLY A 117 15.36 2.59 -3.51
C GLY A 117 15.50 1.07 -3.66
N LEU A 118 14.42 0.33 -3.45
CA LEU A 118 14.37 -1.12 -3.61
C LEU A 118 14.45 -1.52 -5.08
N ALA A 119 13.79 -0.79 -5.98
CA ALA A 119 13.90 -1.01 -7.42
C ALA A 119 15.35 -0.80 -7.90
N ARG A 120 16.03 0.27 -7.45
CA ARG A 120 17.45 0.50 -7.74
C ARG A 120 18.34 -0.58 -7.14
N ALA A 121 18.09 -1.01 -5.91
CA ALA A 121 18.88 -2.03 -5.24
C ALA A 121 18.76 -3.42 -5.88
N LEU A 122 17.59 -3.76 -6.42
CA LEU A 122 17.34 -5.08 -7.03
C LEU A 122 17.60 -5.12 -8.54
N PHE A 123 17.32 -4.02 -9.25
CA PHE A 123 17.30 -3.99 -10.72
C PHE A 123 18.19 -2.89 -11.33
N GLY A 124 18.89 -2.09 -10.51
CA GLY A 124 19.76 -0.99 -10.94
C GLY A 124 19.03 0.33 -11.24
N ALA A 125 17.80 0.28 -11.75
CA ALA A 125 16.96 1.44 -12.03
C ALA A 125 15.46 1.14 -11.89
N PRO A 126 14.60 2.15 -11.62
CA PRO A 126 13.14 1.96 -11.54
C PRO A 126 12.53 1.35 -12.81
N ASP A 127 12.90 1.85 -13.99
CA ASP A 127 12.36 1.33 -15.27
C ASP A 127 12.77 -0.12 -15.53
N ALA A 128 13.95 -0.53 -15.06
CA ALA A 128 14.46 -1.90 -15.23
C ALA A 128 13.69 -2.94 -14.38
N ALA A 129 12.92 -2.50 -13.39
CA ALA A 129 12.07 -3.35 -12.56
C ALA A 129 10.71 -3.65 -13.20
N VAL A 130 10.25 -2.83 -14.16
CA VAL A 130 8.92 -2.97 -14.77
C VAL A 130 8.84 -4.28 -15.57
N GLY A 131 7.79 -5.06 -15.31
CA GLY A 131 7.56 -6.35 -15.98
C GLY A 131 8.46 -7.49 -15.48
N ARG A 132 9.24 -7.28 -14.41
CA ARG A 132 10.05 -8.32 -13.77
C ARG A 132 9.25 -9.02 -12.67
N ALA A 133 9.46 -10.33 -12.54
CA ALA A 133 8.89 -11.13 -11.47
C ALA A 133 9.80 -11.14 -10.24
N VAL A 134 9.19 -11.19 -9.06
CA VAL A 134 9.84 -11.31 -7.77
C VAL A 134 8.98 -12.23 -6.93
N LEU A 135 9.58 -13.25 -6.33
CA LEU A 135 8.83 -14.17 -5.48
C LEU A 135 8.47 -13.48 -4.17
N VAL A 136 7.18 -13.41 -3.86
CA VAL A 136 6.62 -12.95 -2.61
C VAL A 136 6.02 -14.15 -1.88
N ASN A 137 6.56 -14.51 -0.73
CA ASN A 137 6.18 -15.71 0.03
C ASN A 137 6.17 -16.99 -0.84
N SER A 138 7.16 -17.12 -1.73
CA SER A 138 7.29 -18.21 -2.72
C SER A 138 6.25 -18.20 -3.85
N VAL A 139 5.48 -17.13 -4.00
CA VAL A 139 4.54 -16.91 -5.11
C VAL A 139 5.11 -15.86 -6.08
N PRO A 140 5.15 -16.10 -7.40
CA PRO A 140 5.64 -15.14 -8.39
C PRO A 140 4.86 -13.83 -8.48
#